data_AF-Q21ZW3-F1
#
_entry.id   AF-Q21ZW3-F1
#
_cell.length_a   1.000
_cell.length_b   1.000
_cell.length_c   1.000
_cell.angle_alpha   90.00
_cell.angle_beta   90.00
_cell.angle_gamma   90.00
#
_symmetry.space_group_name_H-M   'P 1'
#
loop_
_entity.id
_entity.type
_entity.pdbx_description
1 polymer ?
#
loop_
_entity_poly.entity_id
_entity_poly.type
_entity_poly.pdbx_seq_one_letter_code
_entity_poly.pdbx_strand_id
1 'polypeptide(L)'
;MKNSSRLIRTGLVACLVHVSQAGLAQDSSQISEVPSRSWASAPRHSAGIAPNPVQLVDLAIVQVYAAPTYGWRGYFAVHPWIIYKRRGETAYTRYDVVGWRAPQVLPRNYALPDGLWYGAPPELLVDHRGKDAESMIDDIEAAMLSYPYAGRYRSYPGPNSNTFLAHIGRQVPALKLDLPANAIGKDYRPLTSPVGMSPSGSGLQISLLGLLGVSVGGKKGWNSICWV
;
A
#
# COMPACT_ATOMS: atom_id res chain seq x y z
N MET A 1 -16.57 46.06 50.03
CA MET A 1 -16.31 46.34 48.60
C MET A 1 -15.01 45.67 48.18
N LYS A 2 -15.08 44.74 47.20
CA LYS A 2 -14.09 44.35 46.15
C LYS A 2 -12.58 44.35 46.51
N ASN A 3 -11.74 43.37 46.18
CA ASN A 3 -11.83 42.22 45.27
C ASN A 3 -10.65 41.27 45.55
N SER A 4 -10.89 39.97 45.35
CA SER A 4 -9.92 38.90 45.27
C SER A 4 -9.07 38.93 43.99
N SER A 5 -8.00 38.13 44.02
CA SER A 5 -7.23 37.54 42.90
C SER A 5 -5.93 38.23 42.47
N ARG A 6 -4.80 37.55 42.70
CA ARG A 6 -3.74 37.25 41.73
C ARG A 6 -2.59 36.51 42.43
N LEU A 7 -2.73 35.19 42.51
CA LEU A 7 -1.63 34.26 42.76
C LEU A 7 -1.49 33.39 41.50
N ILE A 8 -0.29 32.82 41.30
CA ILE A 8 0.17 31.97 40.18
C ILE A 8 0.82 32.84 39.07
N ARG A 9 2.06 33.35 39.24
CA ARG A 9 3.36 32.66 39.30
C ARG A 9 3.59 31.66 38.15
N THR A 10 4.28 32.18 37.13
CA THR A 10 5.26 31.57 36.23
C THR A 10 5.68 30.15 36.60
N GLY A 11 5.49 29.19 35.69
CA GLY A 11 5.97 27.81 35.78
C GLY A 11 6.30 27.26 34.41
N LEU A 12 7.51 27.58 33.93
CA LEU A 12 8.09 27.09 32.69
C LEU A 12 8.90 25.82 33.01
N VAL A 13 8.58 24.72 32.31
CA VAL A 13 9.44 23.56 32.04
C VAL A 13 9.89 22.72 33.25
N ALA A 14 9.15 21.63 33.52
CA ALA A 14 9.68 20.39 34.10
C ALA A 14 8.66 19.24 33.93
N CYS A 15 8.53 18.69 32.73
CA CYS A 15 8.04 17.30 32.58
C CYS A 15 9.23 16.43 32.21
N LEU A 16 10.02 16.14 33.24
CA LEU A 16 11.10 15.18 33.21
C LEU A 16 10.49 13.78 33.04
N VAL A 17 10.97 13.11 32.01
CA VAL A 17 10.72 11.72 31.66
C VAL A 17 11.03 10.82 32.86
N HIS A 18 9.99 10.21 33.43
CA HIS A 18 10.09 9.06 34.32
C HIS A 18 9.44 7.86 33.62
N VAL A 19 10.14 7.29 32.65
CA VAL A 19 9.86 5.92 32.20
C VAL A 19 10.66 5.00 33.12
N SER A 20 10.03 4.65 34.24
CA SER A 20 10.52 3.63 35.15
C SER A 20 10.51 2.27 34.44
N GLN A 21 11.71 1.70 34.30
CA GLN A 21 11.93 0.31 33.91
C GLN A 21 11.30 -0.61 34.97
N ALA A 22 10.21 -1.27 34.62
CA ALA A 22 9.71 -2.45 35.31
C ALA A 22 8.88 -3.26 34.33
N GLY A 23 9.53 -4.21 33.67
CA GLY A 23 8.93 -5.10 32.68
C GLY A 23 9.97 -5.98 32.01
N LEU A 24 10.88 -6.56 32.81
CA LEU A 24 11.67 -7.71 32.37
C LEU A 24 10.74 -8.91 32.27
N ALA A 25 10.92 -9.69 31.20
CA ALA A 25 10.16 -10.87 30.79
C ALA A 25 8.87 -10.59 30.00
N GLN A 26 9.02 -10.09 28.77
CA GLN A 26 8.21 -10.56 27.66
C GLN A 26 9.11 -11.12 26.57
N ASP A 27 8.99 -12.43 26.43
CA ASP A 27 9.46 -13.32 25.37
C ASP A 27 9.75 -12.58 24.04
N SER A 28 11.04 -12.36 23.76
CA SER A 28 11.53 -11.86 22.48
C SER A 28 11.43 -12.98 21.44
N SER A 29 10.20 -13.36 21.11
CA SER A 29 9.93 -14.22 19.97
C SER A 29 10.17 -13.40 18.69
N GLN A 30 11.36 -13.60 18.12
CA GLN A 30 11.70 -13.31 16.73
C GLN A 30 11.65 -11.82 16.34
N ILE A 31 12.58 -11.01 16.86
CA ILE A 31 13.11 -9.93 16.02
C ILE A 31 13.87 -10.65 14.90
N SER A 32 13.19 -10.86 13.77
CA SER A 32 13.80 -11.40 12.56
C SER A 32 14.98 -10.50 12.18
N GLU A 33 16.18 -10.95 12.48
CA GLU A 33 17.43 -10.36 12.04
C GLU A 33 17.36 -10.27 10.51
N VAL A 34 17.28 -9.06 9.94
CA VAL A 34 17.26 -8.89 8.48
C VAL A 34 18.61 -9.37 7.98
N PRO A 35 18.71 -10.52 7.29
CA PRO A 35 19.98 -10.97 6.78
C PRO A 35 20.46 -9.88 5.83
N SER A 36 21.70 -9.41 5.99
CA SER A 36 22.36 -8.44 5.09
C SER A 36 22.67 -9.05 3.71
N ARG A 37 21.73 -9.82 3.16
CA ARG A 37 21.81 -10.41 1.83
C ARG A 37 21.71 -9.32 0.80
N SER A 38 22.66 -9.30 -0.13
CA SER A 38 22.62 -8.45 -1.31
C SER A 38 21.25 -8.59 -2.00
N TRP A 39 20.69 -7.47 -2.44
CA TRP A 39 19.44 -7.44 -3.20
C TRP A 39 19.52 -8.40 -4.40
N ALA A 40 20.71 -8.58 -4.99
CA ALA A 40 20.92 -9.48 -6.13
C ALA A 40 20.58 -10.94 -5.78
N SER A 41 21.03 -11.42 -4.62
CA SER A 41 20.83 -12.80 -4.14
C SER A 41 19.57 -13.00 -3.32
N ALA A 42 18.75 -11.97 -3.13
CA ALA A 42 17.54 -12.06 -2.32
C ALA A 42 16.54 -13.06 -2.93
N PRO A 43 15.90 -13.95 -2.14
CA PRO A 43 14.91 -14.88 -2.66
C PRO A 43 13.73 -14.19 -3.35
N ARG A 44 13.27 -14.77 -4.47
CA ARG A 44 12.13 -14.27 -5.28
C ARG A 44 11.21 -15.39 -5.76
N HIS A 45 11.31 -16.57 -5.17
CA HIS A 45 10.43 -17.70 -5.47
C HIS A 45 8.99 -17.37 -5.05
N SER A 46 8.04 -18.13 -5.58
CA SER A 46 6.62 -18.01 -5.22
C SER A 46 6.42 -18.24 -3.72
N ALA A 47 5.55 -17.44 -3.09
CA ALA A 47 5.13 -17.66 -1.71
C ALA A 47 4.12 -18.81 -1.56
N GLY A 48 3.59 -19.35 -2.67
CA GLY A 48 2.63 -20.45 -2.67
C GLY A 48 1.22 -20.05 -2.22
N ILE A 49 0.87 -18.77 -2.35
CA ILE A 49 -0.43 -18.22 -1.90
C ILE A 49 -1.34 -17.85 -3.07
N ALA A 50 -0.80 -17.66 -4.29
CA ALA A 50 -1.63 -17.56 -5.49
C ALA A 50 -2.21 -18.95 -5.80
N PRO A 51 -3.53 -19.07 -6.03
CA PRO A 51 -4.11 -20.37 -6.35
C PRO A 51 -3.64 -20.85 -7.73
N ASN A 52 -3.65 -22.17 -7.95
CA ASN A 52 -3.16 -22.73 -9.20
C ASN A 52 -4.05 -22.29 -10.37
N PRO A 53 -3.52 -21.53 -11.35
CA PRO A 53 -4.34 -20.94 -12.41
C PRO A 53 -4.85 -21.98 -13.41
N VAL A 54 -4.17 -23.12 -13.55
CA VAL A 54 -4.59 -24.24 -14.41
C VAL A 54 -5.77 -24.98 -13.77
N GLN A 55 -5.71 -25.22 -12.47
CA GLN A 55 -6.79 -25.89 -11.74
C GLN A 55 -8.06 -25.02 -11.66
N LEU A 56 -7.91 -23.70 -11.69
CA LEU A 56 -9.01 -22.74 -11.66
C LEU A 56 -9.24 -22.06 -13.01
N VAL A 57 -9.02 -22.76 -14.12
CA VAL A 57 -9.15 -22.21 -15.47
C VAL A 57 -10.53 -21.57 -15.71
N ASP A 58 -11.59 -22.15 -15.15
CA ASP A 58 -12.98 -21.68 -15.34
C ASP A 58 -13.35 -20.42 -14.55
N LEU A 59 -12.45 -19.92 -13.70
CA LEU A 59 -12.67 -18.72 -12.88
C LEU A 59 -11.74 -17.59 -13.32
N ALA A 60 -12.28 -16.39 -13.48
CA ALA A 60 -11.45 -15.19 -13.37
C ALA A 60 -11.00 -15.01 -11.92
N ILE A 61 -9.80 -14.46 -11.73
CA ILE A 61 -9.22 -14.19 -10.42
C ILE A 61 -8.52 -12.85 -10.48
N VAL A 62 -8.76 -11.99 -9.49
CA VAL A 62 -8.03 -10.73 -9.28
C VAL A 62 -7.51 -10.75 -7.85
N GLN A 63 -6.19 -10.61 -7.68
CA GLN A 63 -5.56 -10.56 -6.37
C GLN A 63 -4.61 -9.35 -6.27
N VAL A 64 -4.59 -8.70 -5.11
CA VAL A 64 -3.65 -7.62 -4.80
C VAL A 64 -2.81 -8.03 -3.60
N TYR A 65 -1.52 -7.80 -3.69
CA TYR A 65 -0.57 -8.13 -2.63
C TYR A 65 0.20 -6.91 -2.18
N ALA A 66 0.76 -7.00 -0.98
CA ALA A 66 1.80 -6.09 -0.50
C ALA A 66 2.86 -6.84 0.28
N ALA A 67 4.12 -6.45 0.15
CA ALA A 67 5.21 -7.00 0.93
C ALA A 67 6.10 -5.86 1.48
N PRO A 68 6.74 -6.02 2.65
CA PRO A 68 7.76 -5.10 3.13
C PRO A 68 8.82 -4.80 2.06
N THR A 69 9.16 -3.53 1.87
CA THR A 69 10.24 -3.14 0.93
C THR A 69 11.60 -3.69 1.35
N TYR A 70 12.52 -3.80 0.40
CA TYR A 70 13.85 -4.35 0.66
C TYR A 70 14.68 -3.51 1.64
N GLY A 71 15.38 -4.20 2.55
CA GLY A 71 16.28 -3.60 3.55
C GLY A 71 15.52 -2.88 4.66
N TRP A 72 16.19 -1.92 5.31
CA TRP A 72 15.63 -1.18 6.45
C TRP A 72 14.32 -0.43 6.13
N ARG A 73 14.06 -0.13 4.86
CA ARG A 73 12.82 0.52 4.41
C ARG A 73 11.59 -0.36 4.67
N GLY A 74 11.76 -1.69 4.72
CA GLY A 74 10.69 -2.64 4.98
C GLY A 74 10.00 -2.47 6.33
N TYR A 75 10.66 -1.86 7.31
CA TYR A 75 10.04 -1.51 8.60
C TYR A 75 8.97 -0.42 8.48
N PHE A 76 9.01 0.40 7.42
CA PHE A 76 8.18 1.59 7.28
C PHE A 76 7.39 1.67 5.98
N ALA A 77 7.74 0.85 4.98
CA ALA A 77 7.18 0.93 3.64
C ALA A 77 6.94 -0.45 3.04
N VAL A 78 5.79 -0.59 2.38
CA VAL A 78 5.44 -1.76 1.57
C VAL A 78 5.51 -1.48 0.07
N HIS A 79 5.70 -2.55 -0.70
CA HIS A 79 5.60 -2.58 -2.16
C HIS A 79 4.41 -3.42 -2.57
N PRO A 80 3.36 -2.82 -3.18
CA PRO A 80 2.20 -3.56 -3.62
C PRO A 80 2.23 -3.88 -5.12
N TRP A 81 1.52 -4.93 -5.49
CA TRP A 81 1.31 -5.33 -6.89
C TRP A 81 -0.06 -5.97 -7.07
N ILE A 82 -0.55 -5.97 -8.32
CA ILE A 82 -1.79 -6.62 -8.70
C ILE A 82 -1.49 -7.77 -9.65
N ILE A 83 -2.25 -8.86 -9.49
CA ILE A 83 -2.34 -9.93 -10.48
C ILE A 83 -3.79 -10.14 -10.89
N TYR A 84 -3.99 -10.58 -12.12
CA TYR A 84 -5.27 -11.09 -12.55
C TYR A 84 -5.11 -12.19 -13.59
N LYS A 85 -6.13 -13.02 -13.71
CA LYS A 85 -6.35 -13.91 -14.86
C LYS A 85 -7.83 -13.88 -15.21
N ARG A 86 -8.15 -13.96 -16.49
CA ARG A 86 -9.52 -14.10 -16.99
C ARG A 86 -9.95 -15.57 -16.95
N ARG A 87 -11.25 -15.82 -17.08
CA ARG A 87 -11.75 -17.17 -17.31
C ARG A 87 -11.16 -17.72 -18.62
N GLY A 88 -10.75 -18.98 -18.60
CA GLY A 88 -10.06 -19.64 -19.72
C GLY A 88 -8.55 -19.45 -19.71
N GLU A 89 -8.01 -18.52 -18.93
CA GLU A 89 -6.58 -18.31 -18.81
C GLU A 89 -5.95 -19.24 -17.76
N THR A 90 -4.80 -19.79 -18.13
CA THR A 90 -3.99 -20.71 -17.33
C THR A 90 -2.76 -20.06 -16.70
N ALA A 91 -2.59 -18.74 -16.87
CA ALA A 91 -1.50 -17.97 -16.29
C ALA A 91 -2.01 -16.62 -15.79
N TYR A 92 -1.36 -16.09 -14.76
CA TYR A 92 -1.63 -14.75 -14.27
C TYR A 92 -0.87 -13.71 -15.08
N THR A 93 -1.51 -12.56 -15.26
CA THR A 93 -0.85 -11.30 -15.60
C THR A 93 -0.57 -10.53 -14.30
N ARG A 94 0.67 -10.08 -14.10
CA ARG A 94 1.13 -9.27 -12.97
C ARG A 94 1.55 -7.88 -13.44
N TYR A 95 1.21 -6.87 -12.64
CA TYR A 95 1.72 -5.52 -12.79
C TYR A 95 2.10 -4.87 -11.46
N ASP A 96 3.21 -4.15 -11.50
CA ASP A 96 3.68 -3.27 -10.45
C ASP A 96 4.63 -2.21 -11.00
N VAL A 97 4.75 -1.09 -10.28
CA VAL A 97 5.73 -0.05 -10.62
C VAL A 97 7.03 -0.29 -9.89
N VAL A 98 8.11 -0.50 -10.63
CA VAL A 98 9.43 -0.83 -10.10
C VAL A 98 10.45 0.21 -10.56
N GLY A 99 10.95 1.03 -9.62
CA GLY A 99 11.78 2.19 -9.94
C GLY A 99 13.11 1.89 -10.63
N TRP A 100 13.76 0.79 -10.27
CA TRP A 100 15.02 0.37 -10.91
C TRP A 100 14.83 -0.28 -12.30
N ARG A 101 13.61 -0.28 -12.86
CA ARG A 101 13.32 -0.69 -14.24
C ARG A 101 13.25 0.47 -15.23
N ALA A 102 13.63 1.68 -14.81
CA ALA A 102 13.67 2.84 -15.70
C ALA A 102 14.42 2.52 -17.02
N PRO A 103 13.93 2.99 -18.18
CA PRO A 103 12.80 3.92 -18.35
C PRO A 103 11.40 3.27 -18.28
N GLN A 104 11.28 1.94 -18.43
CA GLN A 104 9.99 1.24 -18.39
C GLN A 104 9.67 0.76 -16.97
N VAL A 105 9.19 1.67 -16.12
CA VAL A 105 8.96 1.39 -14.69
C VAL A 105 7.69 0.60 -14.39
N LEU A 106 6.76 0.45 -15.34
CA LEU A 106 5.54 -0.38 -15.21
C LEU A 106 5.61 -1.61 -16.14
N PRO A 107 6.44 -2.61 -15.83
CA PRO A 107 6.54 -3.82 -16.65
C PRO A 107 5.34 -4.76 -16.46
N ARG A 108 4.99 -5.48 -17.52
CA ARG A 108 4.10 -6.65 -17.46
C ARG A 108 4.90 -7.89 -17.09
N ASN A 109 4.40 -8.70 -16.15
CA ASN A 109 4.94 -10.02 -15.80
C ASN A 109 6.44 -10.03 -15.47
N TYR A 110 6.93 -8.97 -14.85
CA TYR A 110 8.34 -8.88 -14.45
C TYR A 110 8.73 -9.97 -13.43
N ALA A 111 7.84 -10.26 -12.50
CA ALA A 111 8.07 -11.22 -11.42
C ALA A 111 6.93 -12.24 -11.35
N LEU A 112 7.15 -13.28 -10.54
CA LEU A 112 6.13 -14.30 -10.27
C LEU A 112 4.86 -13.68 -9.64
N PRO A 113 3.67 -14.26 -9.85
CA PRO A 113 2.41 -13.67 -9.39
C PRO A 113 2.38 -13.37 -7.89
N ASP A 114 2.88 -14.28 -7.07
CA ASP A 114 3.00 -14.18 -5.61
C ASP A 114 4.47 -14.31 -5.14
N GLY A 115 5.42 -13.91 -5.99
CA GLY A 115 6.84 -14.00 -5.67
C GLY A 115 7.21 -13.16 -4.44
N LEU A 116 8.12 -13.68 -3.61
CA LEU A 116 8.74 -12.92 -2.53
C LEU A 116 9.31 -11.60 -3.05
N TRP A 117 9.04 -10.50 -2.33
CA TRP A 117 9.66 -9.22 -2.62
C TRP A 117 11.02 -9.14 -1.96
N TYR A 118 12.05 -9.60 -2.68
CA TYR A 118 13.45 -9.60 -2.20
C TYR A 118 13.60 -10.27 -0.82
N GLY A 119 12.99 -11.43 -0.66
CA GLY A 119 12.99 -12.22 0.57
C GLY A 119 11.81 -11.95 1.50
N ALA A 120 11.05 -10.88 1.30
CA ALA A 120 9.87 -10.58 2.11
C ALA A 120 8.63 -11.31 1.57
N PRO A 121 7.90 -12.07 2.40
CA PRO A 121 6.66 -12.71 1.97
C PRO A 121 5.55 -11.68 1.74
N PRO A 122 4.78 -11.81 0.64
CA PRO A 122 3.58 -11.00 0.44
C PRO A 122 2.45 -11.37 1.39
N GLU A 123 1.69 -10.35 1.76
CA GLU A 123 0.34 -10.46 2.30
C GLU A 123 -0.68 -10.25 1.18
N LEU A 124 -1.78 -11.00 1.22
CA LEU A 124 -2.91 -10.87 0.28
C LEU A 124 -3.89 -9.81 0.82
N LEU A 125 -4.03 -8.71 0.08
CA LEU A 125 -4.93 -7.59 0.44
C LEU A 125 -6.32 -7.72 -0.17
N VAL A 126 -6.42 -8.29 -1.37
CA VAL A 126 -7.67 -8.44 -2.12
C VAL A 126 -7.68 -9.80 -2.80
N ASP A 127 -8.83 -10.48 -2.78
CA ASP A 127 -9.08 -11.72 -3.52
C ASP A 127 -10.52 -11.72 -4.05
N HIS A 128 -10.67 -11.45 -5.35
CA HIS A 128 -11.93 -11.60 -6.07
C HIS A 128 -11.82 -12.76 -7.04
N ARG A 129 -12.91 -13.52 -7.18
CA ARG A 129 -12.97 -14.70 -8.05
C ARG A 129 -14.29 -14.80 -8.79
N GLY A 130 -14.29 -15.53 -9.90
CA GLY A 130 -15.49 -15.79 -10.69
C GLY A 130 -16.03 -14.53 -11.36
N LYS A 131 -17.35 -14.37 -11.36
CA LYS A 131 -18.03 -13.30 -12.11
C LYS A 131 -17.63 -11.89 -11.65
N ASP A 132 -17.44 -11.69 -10.35
CA ASP A 132 -17.04 -10.38 -9.81
C ASP A 132 -15.66 -9.98 -10.33
N ALA A 133 -14.71 -10.91 -10.31
CA ALA A 133 -13.39 -10.72 -10.90
C ALA A 133 -13.46 -10.45 -12.41
N GLU A 134 -14.19 -11.27 -13.16
CA GLU A 134 -14.31 -11.10 -14.62
C GLU A 134 -14.83 -9.70 -14.98
N SER A 135 -15.84 -9.22 -14.25
CA SER A 135 -16.45 -7.92 -14.51
C SER A 135 -15.54 -6.72 -14.25
N MET A 136 -14.53 -6.85 -13.39
CA MET A 136 -13.64 -5.73 -13.03
C MET A 136 -12.31 -5.71 -13.78
N ILE A 137 -11.93 -6.80 -14.48
CA ILE A 137 -10.61 -6.84 -15.16
C ILE A 137 -10.54 -5.77 -16.26
N ASP A 138 -11.62 -5.52 -17.00
CA ASP A 138 -11.66 -4.48 -18.03
C ASP A 138 -11.44 -3.08 -17.42
N ASP A 139 -12.07 -2.81 -16.28
CA ASP A 139 -11.88 -1.55 -15.54
C ASP A 139 -10.46 -1.42 -14.98
N ILE A 140 -9.86 -2.52 -14.52
CA ILE A 140 -8.45 -2.55 -14.07
C ILE A 140 -7.53 -2.22 -15.24
N GLU A 141 -7.72 -2.85 -16.40
CA GLU A 141 -6.92 -2.58 -17.60
C GLU A 141 -7.08 -1.13 -18.07
N ALA A 142 -8.30 -0.57 -18.02
CA ALA A 142 -8.55 0.84 -18.32
C ALA A 142 -7.89 1.79 -17.30
N ALA A 143 -7.95 1.47 -16.01
CA ALA A 143 -7.28 2.22 -14.95
C ALA A 143 -5.76 2.23 -15.14
N MET A 144 -5.19 1.10 -15.57
CA MET A 144 -3.78 0.99 -15.89
C MET A 144 -3.37 1.84 -17.09
N LEU A 145 -4.15 1.80 -18.17
CA LEU A 145 -3.89 2.59 -19.37
C LEU A 145 -3.99 4.11 -19.10
N SER A 146 -4.87 4.52 -18.20
CA SER A 146 -5.03 5.92 -17.79
C SER A 146 -4.03 6.39 -16.73
N TYR A 147 -3.11 5.54 -16.27
CA TYR A 147 -2.16 5.90 -15.21
C TYR A 147 -1.17 7.00 -15.67
N PRO A 148 -1.21 8.21 -15.08
CA PRO A 148 -0.50 9.37 -15.62
C PRO A 148 1.02 9.35 -15.37
N TYR A 149 1.54 8.36 -14.64
CA TYR A 149 2.94 8.29 -14.23
C TYR A 149 3.66 7.02 -14.71
N ALA A 150 3.19 6.39 -15.79
CA ALA A 150 3.73 5.12 -16.29
C ALA A 150 5.25 5.13 -16.60
N GLY A 151 5.84 6.31 -16.85
CA GLY A 151 7.28 6.50 -17.07
C GLY A 151 8.02 7.27 -15.96
N ARG A 152 7.40 7.48 -14.79
CA ARG A 152 7.98 8.27 -13.69
C ARG A 152 7.98 7.46 -12.40
N TYR A 153 9.08 7.54 -11.66
CA TYR A 153 9.19 6.94 -10.34
C TYR A 153 9.94 7.87 -9.38
N ARG A 154 9.38 8.06 -8.19
CA ARG A 154 10.03 8.71 -7.05
C ARG A 154 9.59 8.01 -5.78
N SER A 155 10.55 7.45 -5.03
CA SER A 155 10.25 6.67 -3.82
C SER A 155 9.43 7.44 -2.78
N TYR A 156 9.71 8.74 -2.58
CA TYR A 156 8.95 9.60 -1.67
C TYR A 156 8.87 11.05 -2.19
N PRO A 157 7.72 11.74 -2.07
CA PRO A 157 6.40 11.22 -1.64
C PRO A 157 5.63 10.46 -2.74
N GLY A 158 6.21 10.28 -3.94
CA GLY A 158 5.57 9.66 -5.09
C GLY A 158 5.80 10.46 -6.38
N PRO A 159 5.39 9.97 -7.55
CA PRO A 159 4.63 8.73 -7.77
C PRO A 159 5.50 7.46 -7.67
N ASN A 160 4.96 6.38 -7.09
CA ASN A 160 5.61 5.07 -6.92
C ASN A 160 4.60 3.91 -7.05
N SER A 161 4.96 2.68 -6.64
CA SER A 161 4.05 1.52 -6.67
C SER A 161 2.78 1.69 -5.83
N ASN A 162 2.86 2.34 -4.67
CA ASN A 162 1.69 2.66 -3.86
C ASN A 162 0.79 3.67 -4.57
N THR A 163 1.36 4.67 -5.24
CA THR A 163 0.60 5.62 -6.08
C THR A 163 -0.12 4.92 -7.22
N PHE A 164 0.52 3.93 -7.86
CA PHE A 164 -0.07 3.15 -8.93
C PHE A 164 -1.26 2.31 -8.47
N LEU A 165 -1.10 1.51 -7.42
CA LEU A 165 -2.22 0.71 -6.88
C LEU A 165 -3.35 1.60 -6.34
N ALA A 166 -3.03 2.74 -5.72
CA ALA A 166 -4.03 3.69 -5.28
C ALA A 166 -4.76 4.37 -6.45
N HIS A 167 -4.15 4.51 -7.64
CA HIS A 167 -4.84 4.96 -8.85
C HIS A 167 -5.85 3.90 -9.29
N ILE A 168 -5.47 2.62 -9.33
CA ILE A 168 -6.40 1.52 -9.65
C ILE A 168 -7.56 1.48 -8.65
N GLY A 169 -7.30 1.53 -7.34
CA GLY A 169 -8.36 1.51 -6.33
C GLY A 169 -9.33 2.71 -6.42
N ARG A 170 -8.86 3.88 -6.87
CA ARG A 170 -9.70 5.05 -7.15
C ARG A 170 -10.61 4.84 -8.37
N GLN A 171 -10.11 4.22 -9.42
CA GLN A 171 -10.83 4.01 -10.68
C GLN A 171 -11.75 2.78 -10.63
N VAL A 172 -11.42 1.80 -9.79
CA VAL A 172 -12.15 0.53 -9.67
C VAL A 172 -12.61 0.30 -8.22
N PRO A 173 -13.64 1.03 -7.72
CA PRO A 173 -14.12 0.85 -6.34
C PRO A 173 -14.60 -0.57 -6.03
N ALA A 174 -15.05 -1.31 -7.04
CA ALA A 174 -15.43 -2.72 -6.92
C ALA A 174 -14.28 -3.62 -6.43
N LEU A 175 -13.02 -3.21 -6.64
CA LEU A 175 -11.83 -3.88 -6.14
C LEU A 175 -11.80 -3.91 -4.60
N LYS A 176 -12.46 -2.96 -3.93
CA LYS A 176 -12.47 -2.81 -2.46
C LYS A 176 -11.07 -2.79 -1.85
N LEU A 177 -10.11 -2.23 -2.58
CA LEU A 177 -8.72 -2.16 -2.15
C LEU A 177 -8.58 -1.24 -0.93
N ASP A 178 -7.98 -1.76 0.13
CA ASP A 178 -7.56 -0.97 1.28
C ASP A 178 -6.05 -1.11 1.45
N LEU A 179 -5.31 -0.08 1.03
CA LEU A 179 -3.86 -0.07 1.17
C LEU A 179 -3.49 0.24 2.63
N PRO A 180 -2.51 -0.46 3.21
CA PRO A 180 -2.13 -0.27 4.60
C PRO A 180 -1.59 1.15 4.84
N ALA A 181 -1.61 1.61 6.09
CA ALA A 181 -1.16 2.95 6.44
C ALA A 181 0.30 3.22 6.03
N ASN A 182 1.16 2.19 6.09
CA ASN A 182 2.56 2.25 5.69
C ASN A 182 2.79 2.10 4.17
N ALA A 183 1.74 2.14 3.33
CA ALA A 183 1.86 2.22 1.88
C ALA A 183 2.24 3.64 1.43
N ILE A 184 3.48 4.05 1.75
CA ILE A 184 4.00 5.39 1.49
C ILE A 184 3.85 5.77 0.00
N GLY A 185 3.07 6.82 -0.26
CA GLY A 185 2.74 7.30 -1.61
C GLY A 185 1.34 6.93 -2.11
N LYS A 186 0.53 6.18 -1.35
CA LYS A 186 -0.88 5.90 -1.69
C LYS A 186 -1.73 7.17 -1.80
N ASP A 187 -1.39 8.19 -1.00
CA ASP A 187 -2.10 9.48 -0.94
C ASP A 187 -1.48 10.54 -1.87
N TYR A 188 -0.52 10.16 -2.71
CA TYR A 188 0.12 11.10 -3.63
C TYR A 188 -0.90 11.69 -4.62
N ARG A 189 -1.00 13.02 -4.62
CA ARG A 189 -1.78 13.82 -5.57
C ARG A 189 -0.98 15.05 -5.99
N PRO A 190 -0.90 15.39 -7.29
CA PRO A 190 -0.16 16.55 -7.73
C PRO A 190 -0.86 17.83 -7.26
N LEU A 191 -0.11 18.93 -7.10
CA LEU A 191 -0.68 20.23 -6.71
C LEU A 191 -1.74 20.73 -7.70
N THR A 192 -1.68 20.30 -8.96
CA THR A 192 -2.66 20.61 -10.01
C THR A 192 -3.97 19.82 -9.86
N SER A 193 -4.01 18.76 -9.05
CA SER A 193 -5.20 17.97 -8.77
C SER A 193 -5.20 17.45 -7.32
N PRO A 194 -5.38 18.35 -6.33
CA PRO A 194 -5.28 17.99 -4.91
C PRO A 194 -6.53 17.29 -4.37
N VAL A 195 -7.66 17.34 -5.08
CA VAL A 195 -8.96 16.79 -4.65
C VAL A 195 -9.41 15.64 -5.57
N GLY A 196 -9.95 14.58 -4.98
CA GLY A 196 -10.73 13.56 -5.69
C GLY A 196 -10.86 12.29 -4.86
N MET A 197 -11.08 11.13 -5.47
CA MET A 197 -11.37 9.91 -4.69
C MET A 197 -10.20 9.45 -3.82
N SER A 198 -10.51 8.87 -2.66
CA SER A 198 -9.58 8.19 -1.75
C SER A 198 -8.96 6.96 -2.42
N PRO A 199 -7.81 6.44 -1.96
CA PRO A 199 -7.18 5.24 -2.53
C PRO A 199 -8.12 4.03 -2.66
N SER A 200 -9.12 3.91 -1.78
CA SER A 200 -10.14 2.86 -1.79
C SER A 200 -11.29 3.07 -2.79
N GLY A 201 -11.39 4.25 -3.41
CA GLY A 201 -12.50 4.62 -4.28
C GLY A 201 -13.83 4.87 -3.56
N SER A 202 -13.88 4.80 -2.22
CA SER A 202 -15.12 4.86 -1.43
C SER A 202 -15.35 6.20 -0.70
N GLY A 203 -14.46 7.17 -0.87
CA GLY A 203 -14.51 8.46 -0.19
C GLY A 203 -13.85 9.58 -0.98
N LEU A 204 -14.04 10.81 -0.53
CA LEU A 204 -13.36 12.00 -1.05
C LEU A 204 -12.09 12.25 -0.24
N GLN A 205 -11.01 12.58 -0.93
CA GLN A 205 -9.71 12.91 -0.36
C GLN A 205 -9.23 14.25 -0.91
N ILE A 206 -8.70 15.06 0.00
CA ILE A 206 -7.87 16.22 -0.31
C ILE A 206 -6.45 15.85 0.14
N SER A 207 -5.47 15.88 -0.77
CA SER A 207 -4.08 15.57 -0.45
C SER A 207 -3.13 16.44 -1.28
N LEU A 208 -2.14 17.03 -0.61
CA LEU A 208 -1.10 17.85 -1.22
C LEU A 208 0.18 17.03 -1.31
N LEU A 209 0.51 16.55 -2.51
CA LEU A 209 1.69 15.73 -2.80
C LEU A 209 1.80 14.43 -1.98
N GLY A 210 0.76 14.03 -1.24
CA GLY A 210 0.83 12.93 -0.28
C GLY A 210 1.60 13.28 0.99
N LEU A 211 1.67 14.56 1.36
CA LEU A 211 2.34 15.05 2.57
C LEU A 211 1.36 15.54 3.63
N LEU A 212 0.25 16.14 3.18
CA LEU A 212 -0.81 16.67 4.04
C LEU A 212 -2.13 16.35 3.37
N GLY A 213 -3.03 15.70 4.10
CA GLY A 213 -4.33 15.36 3.54
C GLY A 213 -5.34 14.92 4.57
N VAL A 214 -6.59 15.00 4.16
CA VAL A 214 -7.76 14.51 4.88
C VAL A 214 -8.60 13.69 3.90
N SER A 215 -9.11 12.56 4.37
CA SER A 215 -10.05 11.73 3.63
C SER A 215 -11.34 11.58 4.41
N VAL A 216 -12.47 11.61 3.72
CA VAL A 216 -13.81 11.36 4.27
C VAL A 216 -14.49 10.32 3.39
N GLY A 217 -14.87 9.18 3.96
CA GLY A 217 -15.45 8.08 3.20
C GLY A 217 -16.18 7.09 4.07
N GLY A 218 -17.18 6.42 3.49
CA GLY A 218 -17.98 5.41 4.17
C GLY A 218 -17.33 4.04 4.04
N LYS A 219 -16.56 3.63 5.06
CA LYS A 219 -16.59 2.22 5.48
C LYS A 219 -17.68 2.11 6.55
N LYS A 220 -18.38 0.97 6.62
CA LYS A 220 -19.37 0.68 7.68
C LYS A 220 -18.73 1.00 9.04
N GLY A 221 -19.16 2.11 9.64
CA GLY A 221 -18.63 2.66 10.88
C GLY A 221 -17.32 3.42 10.69
N TRP A 222 -17.25 4.60 11.32
CA TRP A 222 -16.07 5.47 11.49
C TRP A 222 -15.74 6.41 10.31
N ASN A 223 -16.13 7.69 10.47
CA ASN A 223 -15.49 8.81 9.79
C ASN A 223 -13.99 8.77 10.12
N SER A 224 -13.20 8.15 9.25
CA SER A 224 -11.76 8.02 9.45
C SER A 224 -11.08 9.25 8.85
N ILE A 225 -10.78 10.25 9.68
CA ILE A 225 -9.82 11.30 9.34
C ILE A 225 -8.44 10.66 9.45
N CYS A 226 -7.95 10.10 8.35
CA CYS A 226 -6.56 9.67 8.27
C CYS A 226 -5.72 10.88 7.85
N TRP A 227 -4.84 11.30 8.76
CA TRP A 227 -3.71 12.17 8.42
C TRP A 227 -2.64 11.32 7.73
N VAL A 228 -2.06 11.88 6.67
CA VAL A 228 -0.94 11.28 5.93
C VAL A 228 0.36 11.45 6.70
#